data_AF-A0A0B8QAM5-F1
#
_entry.id   AF-A0A0B8QAM5-F1
#
_cell.length_a   1.000
_cell.length_b   1.000
_cell.length_c   1.000
_cell.angle_alpha   90.00
_cell.angle_beta   90.00
_cell.angle_gamma   90.00
#
_symmetry.space_group_name_H-M   'P 1'
#
loop_
_entity.id
_entity.type
_entity.pdbx_description
1 polymer ?
#
loop_
_entity_poly.entity_id
_entity_poly.type
_entity_poly.pdbx_seq_one_letter_code
_entity_poly.pdbx_strand_id
1 'polypeptide(L)'
;MILKKDMSTENDIYQEIRPYNDAEIAPAIQRLIDDEEFISAILSHKFSHLPALLRGLVSPLVKMFLKNRWGKLNSVDAVQIEVEKYLDKALDTTSDGVTFEGLDKLDKNTSYLFISNHRDIAMDRR
;
A
#
# COMPACT_ATOMS: atom_id res chain seq x y z
N MET A 1 18.46 -31.81 -7.58
CA MET A 1 17.44 -30.81 -7.97
C MET A 1 17.99 -29.46 -7.57
N ILE A 2 18.60 -28.75 -8.53
CA ILE A 2 19.37 -27.51 -8.25
C ILE A 2 18.37 -26.38 -8.08
N LEU A 3 18.33 -25.81 -6.88
CA LEU A 3 17.68 -24.55 -6.58
C LEU A 3 18.29 -23.48 -7.49
N LYS A 4 17.52 -23.01 -8.48
CA LYS A 4 17.80 -21.74 -9.14
C LYS A 4 17.57 -20.64 -8.10
N LYS A 5 18.62 -20.28 -7.37
CA LYS A 5 18.68 -19.02 -6.65
C LYS A 5 18.99 -17.98 -7.72
N ASP A 6 18.02 -17.15 -8.08
CA ASP A 6 18.21 -16.08 -9.06
C ASP A 6 19.34 -15.16 -8.58
N MET A 7 20.47 -15.17 -9.29
CA MET A 7 21.73 -14.48 -8.95
C MET A 7 21.65 -12.95 -9.07
N SER A 8 20.47 -12.37 -9.27
CA SER A 8 20.29 -10.92 -9.49
C SER A 8 19.83 -10.16 -8.24
N THR A 9 19.51 -10.81 -7.13
CA THR A 9 18.96 -10.15 -5.94
C THR A 9 19.99 -9.70 -4.90
N GLU A 10 21.26 -10.12 -4.97
CA GLU A 10 22.25 -9.68 -3.96
C GLU A 10 22.81 -8.27 -4.21
N ASN A 11 22.58 -7.67 -5.39
CA ASN A 11 23.20 -6.40 -5.78
C ASN A 11 22.28 -5.49 -6.61
N ASP A 12 20.97 -5.60 -6.42
CA ASP A 12 20.00 -4.71 -7.07
C ASP A 12 19.81 -3.45 -6.21
N ILE A 13 20.45 -2.36 -6.63
CA ILE A 13 20.41 -1.04 -5.98
C ILE A 13 19.00 -0.41 -5.95
N TYR A 14 18.04 -0.99 -6.66
CA TYR A 14 16.67 -0.49 -6.73
C TYR A 14 15.66 -1.35 -5.95
N GLN A 15 16.11 -2.37 -5.19
CA GLN A 15 15.20 -3.25 -4.46
C GLN A 15 14.23 -2.52 -3.53
N GLU A 16 14.67 -1.43 -2.92
CA GLU A 16 13.85 -0.68 -1.97
C GLU A 16 12.78 0.20 -2.66
N ILE A 17 12.96 0.54 -3.93
CA ILE A 17 12.07 1.47 -4.66
C ILE A 17 11.28 0.81 -5.78
N ARG A 18 11.64 -0.42 -6.16
CA ARG A 18 10.94 -1.14 -7.23
C ARG A 18 9.55 -1.62 -6.76
N PRO A 19 8.59 -1.80 -7.69
CA PRO A 19 7.33 -2.45 -7.37
C PRO A 19 7.54 -3.86 -6.81
N TYR A 20 6.67 -4.27 -5.88
CA TYR A 20 6.64 -5.62 -5.33
C TYR A 20 6.30 -6.65 -6.41
N ASN A 21 6.92 -7.83 -6.32
CA ASN A 21 6.50 -9.01 -7.07
C ASN A 21 5.55 -9.88 -6.22
N ASP A 22 4.77 -10.75 -6.86
CA ASP A 22 3.82 -11.64 -6.18
C ASP A 22 4.47 -12.47 -5.05
N ALA A 23 5.70 -12.96 -5.28
CA ALA A 23 6.44 -13.74 -4.28
C ALA A 23 6.81 -12.93 -3.02
N GLU A 24 6.82 -11.60 -3.12
CA GLU A 24 7.18 -10.69 -2.03
C GLU A 24 5.95 -10.18 -1.27
N ILE A 25 4.73 -10.42 -1.78
CA ILE A 25 3.48 -9.93 -1.16
C ILE A 25 3.20 -10.60 0.18
N ALA A 26 3.22 -11.93 0.24
CA ALA A 26 2.99 -12.66 1.48
C ALA A 26 3.94 -12.23 2.63
N PRO A 27 5.27 -12.15 2.43
CA PRO A 27 6.17 -11.66 3.48
C PRO A 27 5.99 -10.16 3.78
N ALA A 28 5.67 -9.32 2.78
CA ALA A 28 5.42 -7.89 3.02
C ALA A 28 4.17 -7.65 3.88
N ILE A 29 3.07 -8.37 3.61
CA ILE A 29 1.84 -8.32 4.41
C ILE A 29 2.11 -8.80 5.84
N GLN A 30 2.89 -9.88 6.00
CA GLN A 30 3.21 -10.38 7.33
C GLN A 30 4.01 -9.35 8.15
N ARG A 31 5.02 -8.70 7.55
CA ARG A 31 5.77 -7.61 8.19
C ARG A 31 4.84 -6.46 8.60
N LEU A 32 3.91 -6.07 7.73
CA LEU A 32 2.96 -5.00 8.00
C LEU A 32 2.01 -5.33 9.17
N ILE A 33 1.56 -6.58 9.28
CA ILE A 33 0.69 -7.03 10.38
C ILE A 33 1.45 -7.13 11.71
N ASP A 34 2.73 -7.49 11.65
CA ASP A 34 3.57 -7.63 12.84
C ASP A 34 4.01 -6.27 13.40
N ASP A 35 4.03 -5.23 12.58
CA ASP A 35 4.33 -3.85 12.95
C ASP A 35 3.31 -3.27 13.96
N GLU A 36 3.81 -2.92 15.16
CA GLU A 36 2.99 -2.36 16.24
C GLU A 36 2.50 -0.94 15.96
N GLU A 37 3.27 -0.14 15.21
CA GLU A 37 2.90 1.22 14.82
C GLU A 37 1.74 1.18 13.83
N PHE A 38 1.79 0.26 12.87
CA PHE A 38 0.71 0.05 11.91
C PHE A 38 -0.61 -0.35 12.61
N ILE A 39 -0.56 -1.33 13.53
CA ILE A 39 -1.73 -1.75 14.29
C ILE A 39 -2.26 -0.60 15.17
N SER A 40 -1.36 0.16 15.78
CA SER A 40 -1.73 1.33 16.58
C SER A 40 -2.41 2.42 15.74
N ALA A 41 -1.96 2.64 14.50
CA ALA A 41 -2.56 3.57 13.55
C ALA A 41 -3.96 3.12 13.10
N ILE A 42 -4.16 1.82 12.84
CA ILE A 42 -5.49 1.27 12.55
C ILE A 42 -6.43 1.47 13.73
N LEU A 43 -5.96 1.18 14.95
CA LEU A 43 -6.74 1.33 16.17
C LEU A 43 -7.11 2.79 16.41
N SER A 44 -6.20 3.74 16.22
CA SER A 44 -6.49 5.16 16.41
C SER A 44 -7.45 5.71 15.35
N HIS A 45 -7.36 5.24 14.11
CA HIS A 45 -8.23 5.69 13.02
C HIS A 45 -9.64 5.07 13.09
N LYS A 46 -9.76 3.76 13.28
CA LYS A 46 -11.07 3.07 13.33
C LYS A 46 -11.75 3.16 14.70
N PHE A 47 -10.97 3.26 15.77
CA PHE A 47 -11.45 3.24 17.16
C PHE A 47 -10.90 4.40 17.97
N SER A 48 -11.04 5.61 17.42
CA SER A 48 -10.58 6.88 18.03
C SER A 48 -11.04 7.06 19.49
N HIS A 49 -12.19 6.49 19.87
CA HIS A 49 -12.78 6.58 21.20
C HIS A 49 -12.37 5.47 22.18
N LEU A 50 -11.54 4.49 21.80
CA LEU A 50 -11.12 3.42 22.71
C LEU A 50 -10.10 3.92 23.75
N PRO A 51 -10.35 3.67 25.06
CA PRO A 51 -9.38 3.89 26.13
C PRO A 51 -8.06 3.13 25.89
N ALA A 52 -6.93 3.73 26.27
CA ALA A 52 -5.59 3.16 26.08
C ALA A 52 -5.43 1.73 26.65
N LEU A 53 -6.10 1.44 27.78
CA LEU A 53 -6.09 0.12 28.41
C LEU A 53 -6.75 -0.96 27.53
N LEU A 54 -7.83 -0.61 26.82
CA LEU A 54 -8.52 -1.53 25.91
C LEU A 54 -7.76 -1.70 24.59
N ARG A 55 -6.96 -0.71 24.16
CA ARG A 55 -6.14 -0.83 22.94
C ARG A 55 -5.19 -2.01 23.02
N GLY A 56 -4.48 -2.19 24.14
CA GLY A 56 -3.56 -3.32 24.32
C GLY A 56 -4.24 -4.70 24.26
N LEU A 57 -5.51 -4.81 24.65
CA LEU A 57 -6.28 -6.05 24.56
C LEU A 57 -6.85 -6.30 23.16
N VAL A 58 -7.15 -5.23 22.42
CA VAL A 58 -7.73 -5.32 21.07
C VAL A 58 -6.64 -5.46 20.00
N SER A 59 -5.41 -5.01 20.23
CA SER A 59 -4.26 -5.21 19.34
C SER A 59 -4.08 -6.65 18.84
N PRO A 60 -4.02 -7.69 19.70
CA PRO A 60 -3.87 -9.07 19.22
C PRO A 60 -5.09 -9.57 18.42
N LEU A 61 -6.30 -9.10 18.75
CA LEU A 61 -7.51 -9.43 18.00
C LEU A 61 -7.46 -8.84 16.58
N VAL A 62 -7.02 -7.58 16.45
CA VAL A 62 -6.84 -6.92 15.16
C VAL A 62 -5.76 -7.62 14.34
N LYS A 63 -4.62 -7.97 14.96
CA LYS A 63 -3.55 -8.74 14.29
C LYS A 63 -4.08 -10.06 13.75
N MET A 64 -4.85 -10.81 14.53
CA MET A 64 -5.42 -12.09 14.09
C MET A 64 -6.44 -11.90 12.97
N PHE A 65 -7.28 -10.87 13.06
CA PHE A 65 -8.25 -10.55 12.01
C PHE A 65 -7.56 -10.18 10.68
N LEU A 66 -6.55 -9.31 10.73
CA LEU A 66 -5.76 -8.91 9.55
C LEU A 66 -5.02 -10.10 8.96
N LYS A 67 -4.44 -10.97 9.80
CA LYS A 67 -3.78 -12.20 9.34
C LYS A 67 -4.75 -13.12 8.59
N ASN A 68 -5.97 -13.28 9.10
CA ASN A 68 -6.97 -14.12 8.43
C ASN A 68 -7.52 -13.50 7.15
N ARG A 69 -7.64 -12.16 7.09
CA ARG A 69 -8.18 -11.43 5.94
C ARG A 69 -7.15 -11.29 4.84
N TRP A 70 -5.95 -10.82 5.18
CA TRP A 70 -4.88 -10.49 4.24
C TRP A 70 -3.89 -11.63 4.01
N GLY A 71 -3.82 -12.62 4.90
CA GLY A 71 -3.00 -13.83 4.68
C GLY A 71 -3.47 -14.71 3.52
N LYS A 72 -4.59 -14.38 2.87
CA LYS A 72 -5.08 -15.04 1.65
C LYS A 72 -4.65 -14.29 0.37
N LEU A 73 -4.12 -13.08 0.49
CA LEU A 73 -3.67 -12.27 -0.63
C LEU A 73 -2.24 -12.68 -0.98
N ASN A 74 -2.08 -13.35 -2.12
CA ASN A 74 -0.79 -13.90 -2.57
C ASN A 74 -0.30 -13.27 -3.88
N SER A 75 -0.99 -12.26 -4.40
CA SER A 75 -0.60 -11.55 -5.62
C SER A 75 -0.77 -10.05 -5.47
N VAL A 76 0.03 -9.31 -6.25
CA VAL A 76 -0.02 -7.86 -6.35
C VAL A 76 -1.43 -7.43 -6.78
N ASP A 77 -2.00 -8.08 -7.80
CA ASP A 77 -3.35 -7.78 -8.30
C ASP A 77 -4.42 -7.90 -7.21
N ALA A 78 -4.35 -8.94 -6.38
CA ALA A 78 -5.32 -9.15 -5.31
C ALA A 78 -5.24 -8.04 -4.24
N VAL A 79 -4.03 -7.54 -3.97
CA VAL A 79 -3.83 -6.39 -3.07
C VAL A 79 -4.36 -5.11 -3.71
N GLN A 80 -4.05 -4.86 -4.99
CA GLN A 80 -4.48 -3.67 -5.70
C GLN A 80 -6.00 -3.56 -5.75
N ILE A 81 -6.72 -4.64 -6.04
CA ILE A 81 -8.19 -4.67 -6.04
C ILE A 81 -8.78 -4.32 -4.66
N GLU A 82 -8.14 -4.78 -3.58
CA GLU A 82 -8.65 -4.47 -2.24
C GLU A 82 -8.35 -3.02 -1.87
N VAL A 83 -7.17 -2.50 -2.26
CA VAL A 83 -6.77 -1.10 -2.04
C VAL A 83 -7.61 -0.12 -2.86
N GLU A 84 -7.95 -0.46 -4.10
CA GLU A 84 -8.82 0.33 -4.99
C GLU A 84 -10.14 0.68 -4.31
N LYS A 85 -10.79 -0.28 -3.65
CA LYS A 85 -12.05 -0.04 -2.91
C LYS A 85 -11.91 0.96 -1.77
N TYR A 86 -10.74 1.05 -1.14
CA TYR A 86 -10.48 2.03 -0.09
C TYR A 86 -10.15 3.39 -0.68
N LEU A 87 -9.40 3.43 -1.79
CA LEU A 87 -9.11 4.65 -2.54
C LEU A 87 -10.39 5.27 -3.09
N ASP A 88 -11.28 4.50 -3.71
CA ASP A 88 -12.57 5.00 -4.20
C ASP A 88 -13.38 5.66 -3.08
N LYS A 89 -13.50 4.99 -1.93
CA LYS A 89 -14.18 5.56 -0.76
C LYS A 89 -13.49 6.81 -0.22
N ALA A 90 -12.16 6.82 -0.22
CA ALA A 90 -11.42 7.99 0.21
C ALA A 90 -11.69 9.16 -0.73
N LEU A 91 -11.60 8.94 -2.05
CA LEU A 91 -11.89 9.94 -3.07
C LEU A 91 -13.31 10.50 -2.92
N ASP A 92 -14.31 9.63 -2.70
CA ASP A 92 -15.69 10.04 -2.46
C ASP A 92 -15.87 10.92 -1.20
N THR A 93 -15.00 10.75 -0.20
CA THR A 93 -15.16 11.39 1.12
C THR A 93 -14.24 12.61 1.30
N THR A 94 -13.08 12.66 0.63
CA THR A 94 -12.02 13.65 0.91
C THR A 94 -11.65 14.55 -0.26
N SER A 95 -12.16 14.28 -1.47
CA SER A 95 -11.89 15.11 -2.65
C SER A 95 -13.20 15.51 -3.34
N ASP A 96 -13.23 16.71 -3.93
CA ASP A 96 -14.31 17.15 -4.82
C ASP A 96 -14.26 16.43 -6.20
N GLY A 97 -13.71 15.20 -6.24
CA GLY A 97 -13.47 14.40 -7.44
C GLY A 97 -12.07 14.56 -8.04
N VAL A 98 -11.68 13.56 -8.85
CA VAL A 98 -10.47 13.59 -9.67
C VAL A 98 -10.86 13.92 -11.10
N THR A 99 -10.31 15.00 -11.65
CA THR A 99 -10.54 15.40 -13.05
C THR A 99 -9.35 15.00 -13.92
N PHE A 100 -9.63 14.44 -15.09
CA PHE A 100 -8.63 14.17 -16.12
C PHE A 100 -8.99 14.92 -17.40
N GLU A 101 -8.02 15.60 -18.00
CA GLU A 101 -8.21 16.35 -19.25
C GLU A 101 -7.03 16.10 -20.18
N GLY A 102 -7.28 16.07 -21.50
CA GLY A 102 -6.22 16.04 -22.51
C GLY A 102 -5.63 14.66 -22.84
N LEU A 103 -6.12 13.58 -22.21
CA LEU A 103 -5.77 12.20 -22.58
C LEU A 103 -6.22 11.84 -24.00
N ASP A 104 -7.31 12.45 -24.45
CA ASP A 104 -7.89 12.35 -25.80
C ASP A 104 -7.00 12.97 -26.89
N LYS A 105 -6.05 13.84 -26.52
CA LYS A 105 -5.16 14.55 -27.44
C LYS A 105 -3.82 13.84 -27.68
N LEU A 106 -3.61 12.68 -27.05
CA LEU A 106 -2.39 11.89 -27.19
C LEU A 106 -2.44 11.02 -28.45
N ASP A 107 -1.48 11.22 -29.36
CA ASP A 107 -1.32 10.41 -30.56
C ASP A 107 -0.51 9.13 -30.27
N LYS A 108 -1.12 7.97 -30.47
CA LYS A 108 -0.50 6.66 -30.22
C LYS A 108 0.78 6.40 -31.03
N ASN A 109 1.01 7.15 -32.11
CA ASN A 109 2.21 7.01 -32.95
C ASN A 109 3.38 7.90 -32.52
N THR A 110 3.20 8.72 -31.47
CA THR A 110 4.22 9.66 -31.00
C THR A 110 4.75 9.24 -29.64
N SER A 111 6.07 9.33 -29.43
CA SER A 111 6.68 9.10 -28.13
C SER A 111 6.44 10.29 -27.20
N TYR A 112 5.87 10.04 -26.02
CA TYR A 112 5.64 11.04 -24.98
C TYR A 112 6.47 10.76 -23.74
N LEU A 113 6.94 11.83 -23.09
CA LEU A 113 7.48 11.78 -21.74
C LEU A 113 6.37 12.22 -20.78
N PHE A 114 5.87 11.31 -19.96
CA PHE A 114 4.92 11.63 -18.91
C PHE A 114 5.68 12.13 -17.68
N ILE A 115 5.38 13.36 -17.27
CA ILE A 115 5.92 13.95 -16.05
C ILE A 115 4.76 14.09 -15.08
N SER A 116 4.77 13.30 -14.02
CA SER A 116 3.84 13.46 -12.91
C SER A 116 4.43 14.43 -11.89
N ASN A 117 3.64 15.41 -11.48
CA ASN A 117 4.00 16.34 -10.41
C ASN A 117 3.07 16.11 -9.22
N HIS A 118 3.60 15.71 -8.06
CA HIS A 118 2.83 15.63 -6.83
C HIS A 118 2.76 17.05 -6.25
N ARG A 119 1.60 17.71 -6.29
CA ARG A 119 1.42 19.03 -5.67
C ARG A 119 1.25 18.89 -4.16
N ASP A 120 2.21 18.24 -3.52
CA ASP A 120 2.39 18.23 -2.07
C ASP A 120 3.86 17.90 -1.80
N ILE A 121 4.71 18.92 -1.91
CA ILE A 121 5.92 19.06 -1.09
C ILE A 121 5.55 20.14 -0.06
N ALA A 122 4.66 19.79 0.87
CA ALA A 122 4.29 20.65 1.98
C ALA A 122 4.71 19.98 3.31
N MET A 123 5.98 19.59 3.42
CA MET A 123 6.60 19.33 4.72
C MET A 123 8.08 19.74 4.75
N ASP A 124 8.41 20.87 4.12
CA ASP A 124 9.60 21.63 4.49
C ASP A 124 9.32 23.14 4.41
N ARG A 125 8.65 23.65 5.45
CA ARG A 125 8.82 25.02 5.95
C ARG A 125 8.51 25.08 7.44
N ARG A 126 9.35 24.43 8.24
CA ARG A 126 9.96 24.96 9.48
C ARG A 126 10.69 23.87 10.24
#